data_AF-A0A202F9R8-F1
#
_entry.id   AF-A0A202F9R8-F1
#
_cell.length_a   1.000
_cell.length_b   1.000
_cell.length_c   1.000
_cell.angle_alpha   90.00
_cell.angle_beta   90.00
_cell.angle_gamma   90.00
#
_symmetry.space_group_name_H-M   'P 1'
#
loop_
_entity.id
_entity.type
_entity.pdbx_description
1 polymer ?
#
loop_
_entity_poly.entity_id
_entity_poly.type
_entity_poly.pdbx_seq_one_letter_code
_entity_poly.pdbx_strand_id
1 'polypeptide(L)'
;MIMHSRKTIAVPPGATIKEQLNSRHMSQKEFAIRMDMSEKHISHLINGKVELTFDVAQRLESVLGIPAKVWSELELRYRERLARVQRELNNESESKLAQNFPYEQMVDKGWIGSAEDESAKLRNLRRFFEVANLNSLYNLSILKPNSDSHTLFKAVQEQAQKNERQKKIES
;
A
#
# COMPACT_ATOMS: atom_id res chain seq x y z
N MET A 1 8.65 -1.96 9.38
CA MET A 1 9.21 -0.60 9.22
C MET A 1 8.10 0.36 9.63
N ILE A 2 8.40 1.47 10.31
CA ILE A 2 7.36 2.46 10.61
C ILE A 2 6.88 3.04 9.27
N MET A 3 5.59 2.92 8.99
CA MET A 3 4.95 3.48 7.80
C MET A 3 4.01 4.59 8.24
N HIS A 4 3.99 5.70 7.51
CA HIS A 4 3.13 6.82 7.83
C HIS A 4 2.52 7.46 6.59
N SER A 5 1.33 8.01 6.76
CA SER A 5 0.70 8.97 5.87
C SER A 5 0.67 10.33 6.58
N ARG A 6 0.03 11.34 5.97
CA ARG A 6 -0.26 12.61 6.67
C ARG A 6 -1.17 12.45 7.89
N LYS A 7 -2.01 11.42 7.95
CA LYS A 7 -3.07 11.26 8.96
C LYS A 7 -2.86 10.07 9.90
N THR A 8 -2.02 9.11 9.53
CA THR A 8 -1.91 7.82 10.23
C THR A 8 -0.44 7.40 10.34
N ILE A 9 -0.05 6.88 11.51
CA ILE A 9 1.28 6.28 11.74
C ILE A 9 1.09 4.83 12.19
N ALA A 10 1.72 3.91 11.46
CA ALA A 10 1.76 2.49 11.76
C ALA A 10 3.12 2.12 12.37
N VAL A 11 3.12 1.79 13.67
CA VAL A 11 4.32 1.36 14.40
C VAL A 11 4.29 -0.16 14.55
N PRO A 12 5.31 -0.90 14.06
CA PRO A 12 5.32 -2.36 14.17
C PRO A 12 5.59 -2.81 15.61
N PRO A 13 5.08 -3.99 16.04
CA PRO A 13 5.37 -4.55 17.37
C PRO A 13 6.87 -4.76 17.61
N GLY A 14 7.64 -4.95 16.54
CA GLY A 14 9.10 -5.04 16.58
C GLY A 14 9.80 -3.84 17.22
N ALA A 15 9.19 -2.65 17.20
CA ALA A 15 9.69 -1.49 17.95
C ALA A 15 9.63 -1.73 19.46
N THR A 16 8.49 -2.22 19.95
CA THR A 16 8.31 -2.59 21.36
C THR A 16 9.22 -3.75 21.76
N ILE A 17 9.42 -4.75 20.88
CA ILE A 17 10.39 -5.83 21.13
C ILE A 17 11.79 -5.23 21.33
N LYS A 18 12.22 -4.33 20.45
CA LYS A 18 13.53 -3.69 20.55
C LYS A 18 13.71 -2.91 21.86
N GLU A 19 12.68 -2.21 22.33
CA GLU A 19 12.69 -1.53 23.63
C GLU A 19 12.85 -2.51 24.79
N GLN A 20 12.13 -3.65 24.75
CA GLN A 20 12.24 -4.71 25.76
C GLN A 20 13.64 -5.37 25.78
N LEU A 21 14.30 -5.50 24.63
CA LEU A 21 15.67 -6.01 24.56
C LEU A 21 16.67 -5.01 25.14
N ASN A 22 16.53 -3.73 24.79
CA ASN A 22 17.38 -2.66 25.29
C ASN A 22 17.28 -2.56 26.82
N SER A 23 16.08 -2.59 27.39
CA SER A 23 15.87 -2.51 28.85
C SER A 23 16.48 -3.69 29.61
N ARG A 24 16.59 -4.86 28.95
CA ARG A 24 17.19 -6.08 29.49
C ARG A 24 18.67 -6.25 29.15
N HIS A 25 19.28 -5.29 28.45
CA HIS A 25 20.64 -5.38 27.92
C HIS A 25 20.88 -6.67 27.09
N MET A 26 19.84 -7.13 26.39
CA MET A 26 19.83 -8.38 25.65
C MET A 26 20.18 -8.14 24.18
N SER A 27 21.17 -8.86 23.66
CA SER A 27 21.50 -8.77 22.23
C SER A 27 20.46 -9.47 21.35
N GLN A 28 20.32 -9.09 20.08
CA GLN A 28 19.41 -9.80 19.15
C GLN A 28 19.81 -11.26 18.94
N LYS A 29 21.12 -11.56 18.98
CA LYS A 29 21.66 -12.91 18.89
C LYS A 29 21.23 -13.77 20.07
N GLU A 30 21.45 -13.26 21.28
CA GLU A 30 21.00 -13.92 22.51
C GLU A 30 19.49 -14.11 22.52
N PHE A 31 18.74 -13.09 22.11
CA PHE A 31 17.29 -13.15 22.02
C PHE A 31 16.81 -14.20 21.01
N ALA A 32 17.47 -14.33 19.86
CA ALA A 32 17.15 -15.35 18.86
C ALA A 32 17.32 -16.77 19.41
N ILE A 33 18.40 -17.01 20.16
CA ILE A 33 18.62 -18.28 20.86
C ILE A 33 17.50 -18.55 21.87
N ARG A 34 17.11 -17.55 22.68
CA ARG A 34 16.03 -17.69 23.68
C ARG A 34 14.65 -17.93 23.05
N MET A 35 14.42 -17.34 21.89
CA MET A 35 13.20 -17.54 21.10
C MET A 35 13.20 -18.89 20.37
N ASP A 36 14.33 -19.62 20.34
CA ASP A 36 14.52 -20.81 19.52
C ASP A 36 14.21 -20.52 18.03
N MET A 37 14.82 -19.45 17.52
CA MET A 37 14.66 -18.96 16.15
C MET A 37 16.00 -18.49 15.57
N SER A 38 16.08 -18.44 14.24
CA SER A 38 17.26 -17.86 13.58
C SER A 38 17.36 -16.34 13.82
N GLU A 39 18.59 -15.81 13.90
CA GLU A 39 18.85 -14.37 13.98
C GLU A 39 18.20 -13.61 12.80
N LYS A 40 18.18 -14.22 11.60
CA LYS A 40 17.51 -13.68 10.42
C LYS A 40 16.01 -13.49 10.65
N HIS A 41 15.34 -14.47 11.26
CA HIS A 41 13.92 -14.38 11.56
C HIS A 41 13.64 -13.27 12.58
N ILE A 42 14.42 -13.20 13.67
CA ILE A 42 14.30 -12.15 14.68
C ILE A 42 14.54 -10.76 14.08
N SER A 43 15.56 -10.60 13.23
CA SER A 43 15.82 -9.35 12.53
C SER A 43 14.63 -8.94 11.66
N HIS A 44 14.04 -9.88 10.91
CA HIS A 44 12.85 -9.61 10.12
C HIS A 44 11.64 -9.26 11.00
N LEU A 45 11.45 -9.92 12.14
CA LEU A 45 10.35 -9.67 13.08
C LEU A 45 10.47 -8.26 13.69
N ILE A 46 11.65 -7.90 14.21
CA ILE A 46 11.92 -6.57 14.78
C ILE A 46 11.72 -5.47 13.73
N ASN A 47 12.09 -5.74 12.48
CA ASN A 47 11.91 -4.80 11.39
C ASN A 47 10.49 -4.82 10.78
N GLY A 48 9.56 -5.63 11.29
CA GLY A 48 8.19 -5.76 10.78
C GLY A 48 8.11 -6.25 9.34
N LYS A 49 9.09 -7.06 8.90
CA LYS A 49 9.13 -7.72 7.58
C LYS A 49 8.39 -9.07 7.57
N VAL A 50 8.24 -9.68 8.74
CA VAL A 50 7.40 -10.87 8.95
C VAL A 50 6.31 -10.54 9.95
N GLU A 51 5.22 -11.29 9.87
CA GLU A 51 4.09 -11.18 10.79
C GLU A 51 4.40 -11.84 12.13
N LEU A 52 3.92 -11.21 13.20
CA LEU A 52 3.96 -11.77 14.54
C LEU A 52 2.79 -12.74 14.69
N THR A 53 3.06 -14.02 14.46
CA THR A 53 2.06 -15.09 14.58
C THR A 53 1.77 -15.41 16.05
N PHE A 54 0.69 -16.15 16.31
CA PHE A 54 0.36 -16.58 17.66
C PHE A 54 1.47 -17.45 18.30
N ASP A 55 2.15 -18.32 17.53
CA ASP A 55 3.30 -19.09 18.02
C ASP A 55 4.44 -18.17 18.48
N VAL A 56 4.78 -17.17 17.66
CA VAL A 56 5.79 -16.16 18.02
C VAL A 56 5.37 -15.38 19.26
N ALA A 57 4.09 -15.05 19.40
CA ALA A 57 3.56 -14.37 20.58
C ALA A 57 3.73 -15.20 21.87
N GLN A 58 3.50 -16.51 21.83
CA GLN A 58 3.71 -17.40 22.97
C GLN A 58 5.19 -17.53 23.34
N ARG A 59 6.08 -17.58 22.34
CA ARG A 59 7.53 -17.53 22.57
C ARG A 59 7.96 -16.21 23.20
N LEU A 60 7.42 -15.08 22.71
CA LEU A 60 7.66 -13.76 23.29
C LEU A 60 7.18 -13.66 24.74
N GLU A 61 6.04 -14.25 25.07
CA GLU A 61 5.56 -14.34 26.45
C GLU A 61 6.52 -15.10 27.34
N SER A 62 7.01 -16.26 26.88
CA SER A 62 7.97 -17.08 27.61
C SER A 62 9.29 -16.34 27.87
N VAL A 63 9.77 -15.55 26.90
CA VAL A 63 11.07 -14.86 26.98
C VAL A 63 11.00 -13.49 27.66
N LEU A 64 9.91 -12.74 27.47
CA LEU A 64 9.79 -11.35 27.92
C LEU A 64 8.80 -11.17 29.07
N GLY A 65 7.97 -12.18 29.38
CA GLY A 65 6.99 -12.16 30.47
C GLY A 65 5.74 -11.32 30.17
N ILE A 66 5.55 -10.88 28.92
CA ILE A 66 4.39 -10.10 28.49
C ILE A 66 3.39 -11.04 27.82
N PRO A 67 2.11 -11.07 28.22
CA PRO A 67 1.13 -12.02 27.69
C PRO A 67 1.06 -12.03 26.16
N ALA A 68 0.99 -13.21 25.55
CA ALA A 68 0.92 -13.39 24.09
C ALA A 68 -0.19 -12.55 23.46
N LYS A 69 -1.33 -12.43 24.15
CA LYS A 69 -2.46 -11.59 23.74
C LYS A 69 -2.05 -10.14 23.46
N VAL A 70 -1.20 -9.54 24.29
CA VAL A 70 -0.74 -8.16 24.12
C VAL A 70 0.05 -8.01 22.81
N TRP A 71 0.91 -8.98 22.50
CA TRP A 71 1.67 -9.00 21.25
C TRP A 71 0.78 -9.16 20.02
N SER A 72 -0.19 -10.08 20.08
CA SER A 72 -1.18 -10.26 19.01
C SER A 72 -2.03 -9.01 18.78
N GLU A 73 -2.45 -8.33 19.84
CA GLU A 73 -3.17 -7.05 19.74
C GLU A 73 -2.33 -5.93 19.13
N LEU A 74 -1.03 -5.87 19.46
CA LEU A 74 -0.11 -4.91 18.85
C LEU A 74 0.03 -5.17 17.35
N GLU A 75 0.16 -6.44 16.94
CA GLU A 75 0.25 -6.81 15.53
C GLU A 75 -1.04 -6.48 14.78
N LEU A 76 -2.21 -6.81 15.37
CA LEU A 76 -3.50 -6.47 14.78
C LEU A 76 -3.63 -4.96 14.54
N ARG A 77 -3.38 -4.15 15.58
CA ARG A 77 -3.43 -2.67 15.47
C ARG A 77 -2.43 -2.15 14.44
N TYR A 78 -1.24 -2.75 14.36
CA TYR A 78 -0.24 -2.37 13.36
C TYR A 78 -0.76 -2.65 11.94
N ARG A 79 -1.30 -3.85 11.68
CA ARG A 79 -1.84 -4.24 10.36
C ARG A 79 -3.00 -3.38 9.93
N GLU A 80 -3.92 -3.06 10.83
CA GLU A 80 -5.04 -2.14 10.58
C GLU A 80 -4.53 -0.75 10.16
N ARG A 81 -3.58 -0.19 10.92
CA ARG A 81 -2.99 1.12 10.60
C ARG A 81 -2.19 1.08 9.32
N LEU A 82 -1.48 -0.01 9.03
CA LEU A 82 -0.71 -0.19 7.81
C LEU A 82 -1.63 -0.17 6.58
N ALA A 83 -2.74 -0.90 6.64
CA ALA A 83 -3.76 -0.91 5.58
C ALA A 83 -4.37 0.49 5.38
N ARG A 84 -4.59 1.23 6.47
CA ARG A 84 -5.07 2.61 6.41
C ARG A 84 -4.06 3.56 5.76
N VAL A 85 -2.79 3.50 6.17
CA VAL A 85 -1.70 4.29 5.57
C VAL A 85 -1.61 4.00 4.08
N GLN A 86 -1.61 2.73 3.68
CA GLN A 86 -1.53 2.36 2.26
C GLN A 86 -2.71 2.92 1.47
N ARG A 87 -3.93 2.85 2.02
CA ARG A 87 -5.13 3.43 1.39
C ARG A 87 -5.01 4.95 1.24
N GLU A 88 -4.55 5.64 2.29
CA GLU A 88 -4.40 7.09 2.28
C GLU A 88 -3.32 7.55 1.27
N LEU A 89 -2.19 6.85 1.21
CA LEU A 89 -1.13 7.11 0.22
C LEU A 89 -1.61 6.82 -1.21
N ASN A 90 -2.31 5.71 -1.42
CA ASN A 90 -2.87 5.36 -2.72
C ASN A 90 -3.88 6.41 -3.19
N ASN A 91 -4.78 6.85 -2.32
CA ASN A 91 -5.77 7.88 -2.67
C ASN A 91 -5.10 9.21 -3.03
N GLU A 92 -4.06 9.61 -2.28
CA GLU A 92 -3.31 10.83 -2.57
C GLU A 92 -2.57 10.74 -3.92
N SER A 93 -1.93 9.60 -4.22
CA SER A 93 -1.23 9.44 -5.49
C SER A 93 -2.19 9.37 -6.66
N GLU A 94 -3.35 8.74 -6.49
CA GLU A 94 -4.40 8.66 -7.51
C GLU A 94 -5.00 10.03 -7.83
N SER A 95 -5.29 10.82 -6.80
CA SER A 95 -5.77 12.20 -6.92
C SER A 95 -4.79 13.06 -7.73
N LYS A 96 -3.50 13.01 -7.39
CA LYS A 96 -2.46 13.73 -8.14
C LYS A 96 -2.36 13.25 -9.59
N LEU A 97 -2.45 11.95 -9.82
CA LEU A 97 -2.40 11.40 -11.18
C LEU A 97 -3.64 11.81 -11.99
N ALA A 98 -4.82 11.79 -11.39
CA ALA A 98 -6.08 12.22 -12.01
C ALA A 98 -6.03 13.69 -12.46
N GLN A 99 -5.41 14.56 -11.67
CA GLN A 99 -5.24 15.99 -12.00
C GLN A 99 -4.33 16.22 -13.23
N ASN A 100 -3.42 15.29 -13.52
CA ASN A 100 -2.52 15.41 -14.67
C ASN A 100 -3.16 14.91 -15.97
N PHE A 101 -4.28 14.19 -15.91
CA PHE A 101 -4.98 13.75 -17.12
C PHE A 101 -5.75 14.91 -17.77
N PRO A 102 -5.80 14.95 -19.11
CA PRO A 102 -6.55 15.98 -19.85
C PRO A 102 -8.06 15.66 -19.84
N TYR A 103 -8.67 15.72 -18.65
CA TYR A 103 -10.03 15.27 -18.39
C TYR A 103 -11.07 15.95 -19.30
N GLU A 104 -11.02 17.28 -19.41
CA GLU A 104 -11.98 18.04 -20.23
C GLU A 104 -11.88 17.64 -21.71
N GLN A 105 -10.67 17.42 -22.24
CA GLN A 105 -10.50 16.95 -23.62
C GLN A 105 -11.06 15.54 -23.83
N MET A 106 -11.00 14.68 -22.81
CA MET A 106 -11.60 13.34 -22.86
C MET A 106 -13.13 13.41 -22.86
N VAL A 107 -13.70 14.38 -22.13
CA VAL A 107 -15.15 14.66 -22.12
C VAL A 107 -15.59 15.22 -23.47
N ASP A 108 -14.88 16.21 -24.00
CA ASP A 108 -15.17 16.83 -25.31
C ASP A 108 -15.14 15.81 -26.45
N LYS A 109 -14.25 14.83 -26.37
CA LYS A 109 -14.17 13.70 -27.33
C LYS A 109 -15.20 12.60 -27.07
N GLY A 110 -16.02 12.72 -26.03
CA GLY A 110 -17.05 11.74 -25.66
C GLY A 110 -16.51 10.41 -25.13
N TRP A 111 -15.24 10.34 -24.74
CA TRP A 111 -14.61 9.12 -24.23
C TRP A 111 -15.03 8.80 -22.79
N ILE A 112 -15.27 9.83 -21.98
CA ILE A 112 -15.70 9.74 -20.59
C ILE A 112 -16.84 10.73 -20.31
N GLY A 113 -17.60 10.50 -19.25
CA GLY A 113 -18.65 11.42 -18.81
C GLY A 113 -18.10 12.66 -18.09
N SER A 114 -18.81 13.78 -18.19
CA SER A 114 -18.51 14.97 -17.36
C SER A 114 -18.70 14.66 -15.88
N ALA A 115 -17.92 15.33 -15.03
CA ALA A 115 -17.96 15.15 -13.57
C ALA A 115 -17.56 16.45 -12.86
N GLU A 116 -18.34 16.83 -11.86
CA GLU A 116 -18.12 18.05 -11.07
C GLU A 116 -17.16 17.83 -9.90
N ASP A 117 -17.20 16.64 -9.29
CA ASP A 117 -16.38 16.30 -8.11
C ASP A 117 -15.20 15.36 -8.45
N GLU A 118 -14.13 15.45 -7.66
CA GLU A 118 -12.90 14.66 -7.85
C GLU A 118 -13.14 13.14 -7.75
N SER A 119 -14.08 12.72 -6.91
CA SER A 119 -14.39 11.28 -6.75
C SER A 119 -15.09 10.74 -8.00
N ALA A 120 -15.97 11.52 -8.62
CA ALA A 120 -16.60 11.20 -9.89
C ALA A 120 -15.57 11.17 -11.03
N LYS A 121 -14.65 12.15 -11.09
CA LYS A 121 -13.54 12.13 -12.06
C LYS A 121 -12.69 10.87 -11.92
N LEU A 122 -12.31 10.48 -10.70
CA LEU A 122 -11.57 9.26 -10.42
C LEU A 122 -12.32 7.99 -10.86
N ARG A 123 -13.62 7.89 -10.55
CA ARG A 123 -14.44 6.75 -11.00
C ARG A 123 -14.49 6.64 -12.52
N ASN A 124 -14.65 7.77 -13.22
CA ASN A 124 -14.70 7.80 -14.68
C ASN A 124 -13.37 7.39 -15.31
N LEU A 125 -12.24 7.89 -14.79
CA LEU A 125 -10.92 7.49 -15.25
C LEU A 125 -10.65 6.01 -14.98
N ARG A 126 -10.97 5.50 -13.78
CA ARG A 126 -10.84 4.07 -13.44
C ARG A 126 -11.63 3.19 -14.40
N ARG A 127 -12.87 3.58 -14.72
CA ARG A 127 -13.73 2.86 -15.66
C ARG A 127 -13.19 2.91 -17.09
N PHE A 128 -12.72 4.07 -17.53
CA PHE A 128 -12.16 4.26 -18.87
C PHE A 128 -10.91 3.40 -19.11
N PHE A 129 -10.04 3.31 -18.11
CA PHE A 129 -8.84 2.50 -18.14
C PHE A 129 -9.05 1.04 -17.66
N GLU A 130 -10.27 0.69 -17.25
CA GLU A 130 -10.63 -0.65 -16.73
C GLU A 130 -9.77 -1.11 -15.54
N VAL A 131 -9.42 -0.18 -14.65
CA VAL A 131 -8.59 -0.44 -13.45
C VAL A 131 -9.31 -0.11 -12.16
N ALA A 132 -9.09 -0.93 -11.12
CA ALA A 132 -9.56 -0.61 -9.77
C ALA A 132 -8.79 0.56 -9.12
N ASN A 133 -7.56 0.82 -9.60
CA ASN A 133 -6.69 1.88 -9.10
C ASN A 133 -5.85 2.46 -10.26
N LEU A 134 -5.79 3.78 -10.42
CA LEU A 134 -5.03 4.42 -11.52
C LEU A 134 -3.52 4.18 -11.42
N ASN A 135 -2.96 3.91 -10.23
CA ASN A 135 -1.54 3.58 -10.12
C ASN A 135 -1.20 2.23 -10.80
N SER A 136 -2.19 1.36 -11.04
CA SER A 136 -2.00 0.12 -11.81
C SER A 136 -1.56 0.39 -13.25
N LEU A 137 -1.80 1.59 -13.79
CA LEU A 137 -1.33 1.99 -15.12
C LEU A 137 0.21 1.95 -15.23
N TYR A 138 0.93 2.21 -14.14
CA TYR A 138 2.38 2.06 -14.11
C TYR A 138 2.80 0.59 -14.17
N ASN A 139 2.10 -0.29 -13.44
CA ASN A 139 2.39 -1.73 -13.44
C ASN A 139 2.05 -2.39 -14.78
N LEU A 140 1.01 -1.90 -15.46
CA LEU A 140 0.63 -2.32 -16.82
C LEU A 140 1.52 -1.68 -17.90
N SER A 141 2.51 -0.86 -17.52
CA SER A 141 3.38 -0.12 -18.44
C SER A 141 2.63 0.79 -19.43
N ILE A 142 1.38 1.14 -19.13
CA ILE A 142 0.59 2.14 -19.87
C ILE A 142 1.18 3.53 -19.60
N LEU A 143 1.62 3.76 -18.37
CA LEU A 143 2.34 4.97 -17.96
C LEU A 143 3.75 4.62 -17.50
N LYS A 144 4.70 5.52 -17.77
CA LYS A 144 6.06 5.44 -17.24
C LYS A 144 6.21 6.34 -16.01
N PRO A 145 7.09 6.02 -15.06
CA PRO A 145 7.46 6.97 -14.00
C PRO A 145 7.90 8.29 -14.63
N ASN A 146 7.42 9.43 -14.11
CA ASN A 146 7.62 10.78 -14.65
C ASN A 146 6.99 11.06 -16.04
N SER A 147 5.88 10.39 -16.38
CA SER A 147 5.10 10.70 -17.58
C SER A 147 4.68 12.18 -17.59
N ASP A 148 5.05 12.90 -18.62
CA ASP A 148 4.61 14.26 -18.88
C ASP A 148 3.19 14.29 -19.47
N SER A 149 2.61 15.49 -19.62
CA SER A 149 1.27 15.67 -20.17
C SER A 149 1.12 15.06 -21.57
N HIS A 150 2.19 15.03 -22.37
CA HIS A 150 2.18 14.43 -23.70
C HIS A 150 2.04 12.90 -23.65
N THR A 151 2.82 12.25 -22.78
CA THR A 151 2.76 10.80 -22.57
C THR A 151 1.40 10.37 -22.02
N LEU A 152 0.83 11.14 -21.09
CA LEU A 152 -0.51 10.92 -20.55
C LEU A 152 -1.58 11.00 -21.65
N PHE A 153 -1.52 12.03 -22.51
CA PHE A 153 -2.46 12.17 -23.62
C PHE A 153 -2.35 11.03 -24.64
N LYS A 154 -1.13 10.59 -24.96
CA LYS A 154 -0.91 9.45 -25.85
C LYS A 154 -1.51 8.16 -25.28
N ALA A 155 -1.28 7.88 -24.00
CA ALA A 155 -1.86 6.72 -23.33
C ALA A 155 -3.40 6.74 -23.34
N VAL A 156 -3.99 7.92 -23.13
CA VAL A 156 -5.45 8.11 -23.24
C VAL A 156 -5.94 7.80 -24.66
N GLN A 157 -5.26 8.28 -25.70
CA GLN A 157 -5.63 8.01 -27.09
C GLN A 157 -5.55 6.52 -27.44
N GLU A 158 -4.48 5.85 -27.02
CA GLU A 158 -4.28 4.41 -27.25
C GLU A 158 -5.39 3.59 -26.57
N GLN A 159 -5.75 3.95 -25.33
CA GLN A 159 -6.85 3.29 -24.62
C GLN A 159 -8.21 3.55 -25.29
N ALA A 160 -8.47 4.77 -25.75
CA ALA A 160 -9.71 5.09 -26.47
C ALA A 160 -9.87 4.24 -27.74
N GLN A 161 -8.80 4.11 -28.53
CA GLN A 161 -8.79 3.26 -29.73
C GLN A 161 -9.03 1.79 -29.40
N LYS A 162 -8.46 1.29 -28.29
CA LYS A 162 -8.70 -0.08 -27.82
C LYS A 162 -10.17 -0.30 -27.46
N ASN A 163 -10.76 0.63 -26.71
CA ASN A 163 -12.17 0.56 -26.29
C ASN A 163 -13.12 0.63 -27.50
N GLU A 164 -12.82 1.46 -28.50
CA GLU A 164 -13.60 1.54 -29.75
C GLU A 164 -13.51 0.27 -30.59
N ARG A 165 -12.32 -0.37 -30.65
CA ARG A 165 -12.14 -1.65 -31.34
C ARG A 165 -12.94 -2.76 -30.69
N GLN A 166 -12.95 -2.84 -29.35
CA GLN A 166 -13.76 -3.83 -28.62
C GLN A 166 -15.26 -3.65 -28.89
N LYS A 167 -15.77 -2.42 -28.87
CA LYS A 167 -17.18 -2.14 -29.17
C LYS A 167 -17.61 -2.58 -30.58
N LYS A 168 -16.73 -2.49 -31.58
CA LYS A 168 -17.02 -2.93 -32.97
C LYS A 168 -17.00 -4.45 -33.15
N ILE A 169 -16.35 -5.19 -32.25
CA ILE A 169 -16.28 -6.65 -32.29
C ILE A 169 -17.52 -7.27 -31.61
N GLU A 170 -18.12 -6.54 -30.66
CA GLU A 170 -19.29 -6.96 -29.89
C GLU A 170 -20.63 -6.48 -30.49
N SER A 171 -20.61 -5.67 -31.55
CA SER A 171 -21.80 -5.18 -32.30
C SER A 171 -22.04 -5.96 -33.58
#